data_AF-A0AAN7JIP9-F1
#
_entry.id   AF-A0AAN7JIP9-F1
#
_cell.length_a   1.000
_cell.length_b   1.000
_cell.length_c   1.000
_cell.angle_alpha   90.00
_cell.angle_beta   90.00
_cell.angle_gamma   90.00
#
_symmetry.space_group_name_H-M   'P 1'
#
loop_
_entity.id
_entity.type
_entity.pdbx_description
1 polymer ?
#
loop_
_entity_poly.entity_id
_entity_poly.type
_entity_poly.pdbx_seq_one_letter_code
_entity_poly.pdbx_strand_id
1 'polypeptide(L)'
;MDELTLKGITQYYAFVEERQKVHCLNTLFSKINQSIIFCNSVNLVEQLLAKKMTELGCSCFCINAKMLKNHRNRGFHDFQNSACRSLVCTGLFTRGIDIRAVNVVINFDFPKNS
;
A
#
# COMPACT_ATOMS: atom_id res chain seq x y z
N MET A 1 13.42 -5.92 22.10
CA MET A 1 13.05 -5.68 20.70
C MET A 1 11.58 -5.31 20.75
N ASP A 2 11.30 -4.01 20.76
CA ASP A 2 9.95 -3.50 21.02
C ASP A 2 9.00 -3.95 19.91
N GLU A 3 8.22 -5.00 20.19
CA GLU A 3 7.01 -5.29 19.43
C GLU A 3 6.11 -4.05 19.59
N LEU A 4 6.01 -3.26 18.53
CA LEU A 4 4.98 -2.24 18.38
C LEU A 4 3.65 -2.92 18.69
N THR A 5 3.11 -2.65 19.88
CA THR A 5 1.88 -3.28 20.34
C THR A 5 0.77 -2.78 19.42
N LEU A 6 0.26 -3.66 18.55
CA LEU A 6 -0.82 -3.41 17.59
C LEU A 6 -2.19 -3.17 18.28
N LYS A 7 -2.19 -2.61 19.48
CA LYS A 7 -3.40 -2.30 20.25
C LYS A 7 -4.23 -1.29 19.45
N GLY A 8 -5.43 -1.71 19.04
CA GLY A 8 -6.35 -0.90 18.23
C GLY A 8 -6.35 -1.21 16.73
N ILE A 9 -5.48 -2.11 16.25
CA ILE A 9 -5.48 -2.55 14.85
C ILE A 9 -6.21 -3.89 14.74
N THR A 10 -7.31 -3.90 13.99
CA THR A 10 -8.01 -5.15 13.68
C THR A 10 -7.37 -5.80 12.45
N GLN A 11 -6.95 -7.05 12.59
CA GLN A 11 -6.21 -7.77 11.56
C GLN A 11 -7.08 -8.87 10.95
N TYR A 12 -7.06 -8.95 9.63
CA TYR A 12 -7.76 -9.98 8.85
C TYR A 12 -6.80 -10.59 7.84
N TYR A 13 -7.08 -11.83 7.44
CA TYR A 13 -6.40 -12.49 6.33
C TYR A 13 -7.43 -13.06 5.36
N ALA A 14 -7.07 -13.12 4.08
CA ALA A 14 -7.87 -13.75 3.04
C ALA A 14 -6.98 -14.72 2.26
N PHE A 15 -7.40 -15.98 2.14
CA PHE A 15 -6.76 -16.95 1.27
C PHE A 15 -7.20 -16.69 -0.17
N VAL A 16 -6.24 -16.32 -1.02
CA VAL A 16 -6.46 -16.01 -2.44
C VAL A 16 -5.33 -16.58 -3.28
N GLU A 17 -5.67 -17.08 -4.45
CA GLU A 17 -4.66 -17.46 -5.45
C GLU A 17 -4.00 -16.20 -6.04
N GLU A 18 -2.74 -16.32 -6.50
CA GLU A 18 -1.99 -15.19 -7.08
C GLU A 18 -2.75 -14.45 -8.19
N ARG A 19 -3.41 -15.20 -9.08
CA ARG A 19 -4.22 -14.63 -10.17
C ARG A 19 -5.45 -13.84 -9.68
N GLN A 20 -5.96 -14.18 -8.48
CA GLN A 20 -7.14 -13.56 -7.89
C GLN A 20 -6.80 -12.39 -6.97
N LYS A 21 -5.55 -12.25 -6.52
CA LYS A 21 -5.13 -11.16 -5.62
C LYS A 21 -5.49 -9.78 -6.15
N VAL A 22 -5.26 -9.53 -7.44
CA VAL A 22 -5.58 -8.23 -8.06
C VAL A 22 -7.08 -7.95 -8.04
N HIS A 23 -7.90 -8.96 -8.33
CA HIS A 23 -9.36 -8.84 -8.29
C HIS A 23 -9.86 -8.61 -6.85
N CYS A 24 -9.35 -9.38 -5.89
CA CYS A 24 -9.66 -9.21 -4.46
C CYS A 24 -9.31 -7.80 -3.97
N LEU A 25 -8.12 -7.32 -4.34
CA LEU A 25 -7.67 -5.98 -4.02
C LEU A 25 -8.61 -4.92 -4.63
N ASN A 26 -9.09 -5.13 -5.85
CA ASN A 26 -10.07 -4.23 -6.49
C ASN A 26 -11.37 -4.12 -5.69
N THR A 27 -11.90 -5.26 -5.23
CA THR A 27 -13.10 -5.32 -4.39
C THR A 27 -12.92 -4.57 -3.07
N LEU A 28 -11.72 -4.61 -2.49
CA LEU A 28 -11.39 -3.87 -1.27
C LEU A 28 -11.34 -2.37 -1.53
N PHE A 29 -10.72 -1.94 -2.64
CA PHE A 29 -10.60 -0.52 -2.97
C PHE A 29 -11.94 0.21 -3.10
N SER A 30 -12.97 -0.44 -3.64
CA SER A 30 -14.31 0.17 -3.74
C SER A 30 -14.91 0.55 -2.39
N LYS A 31 -14.43 -0.06 -1.29
CA LYS A 31 -14.94 0.16 0.07
C LYS A 31 -14.02 1.03 0.94
N ILE A 32 -12.83 1.40 0.45
CA ILE A 32 -11.79 2.06 1.26
C ILE A 32 -11.50 3.46 0.70
N ASN A 33 -11.33 4.44 1.59
CA ASN A 33 -10.97 5.80 1.22
C ASN A 33 -9.48 5.95 0.96
N GLN A 34 -8.67 5.81 2.02
CA GLN A 34 -7.21 5.87 1.94
C GLN A 34 -6.55 4.59 2.44
N SER A 35 -5.68 4.03 1.61
CA SER A 35 -5.05 2.73 1.89
C SER A 35 -3.58 2.70 1.54
N ILE A 36 -2.80 1.96 2.34
CA ILE A 36 -1.42 1.61 2.01
C ILE A 36 -1.36 0.14 1.61
N ILE A 37 -0.70 -0.16 0.50
CA ILE A 37 -0.49 -1.52 -0.01
C ILE A 37 0.99 -1.84 0.00
N PHE A 38 1.38 -2.87 0.74
CA PHE A 38 2.74 -3.39 0.75
C PHE A 38 2.89 -4.55 -0.22
N CYS A 39 3.94 -4.48 -1.03
CA CYS A 39 4.35 -5.54 -1.95
C CYS A 39 5.83 -5.88 -1.74
N ASN A 40 6.23 -7.11 -2.03
CA ASN A 40 7.62 -7.52 -1.92
C ASN A 40 8.43 -7.18 -3.19
N SER A 41 7.79 -7.07 -4.35
CA SER A 41 8.46 -6.85 -5.64
C SER A 41 8.21 -5.45 -6.21
N VAL A 42 9.28 -4.78 -6.67
CA VAL A 42 9.18 -3.47 -7.35
C VAL A 42 8.39 -3.56 -8.64
N ASN A 43 8.57 -4.64 -9.41
CA ASN A 43 7.82 -4.88 -10.64
C ASN A 43 6.32 -5.02 -10.35
N LEU A 44 5.96 -5.68 -9.25
CA LEU A 44 4.56 -5.82 -8.84
C LEU A 44 3.95 -4.47 -8.45
N VAL A 45 4.71 -3.61 -7.76
CA VAL A 45 4.27 -2.25 -7.43
C VAL A 45 3.98 -1.43 -8.68
N GLU A 46 4.87 -1.47 -9.67
CA GLU A 46 4.68 -0.75 -10.94
C GLU A 46 3.51 -1.32 -11.73
N GLN A 47 3.35 -2.65 -11.78
CA GLN A 47 2.20 -3.29 -12.44
C GLN A 47 0.87 -2.95 -11.75
N LEU A 48 0.82 -2.97 -10.42
CA LEU A 48 -0.37 -2.59 -9.66
C LEU A 48 -0.73 -1.12 -9.88
N LEU A 49 0.27 -0.23 -9.89
CA LEU A 49 0.07 1.18 -10.23
C LEU A 49 -0.51 1.32 -11.64
N ALA A 50 0.10 0.67 -12.63
CA ALA A 50 -0.34 0.73 -14.02
C ALA A 50 -1.79 0.26 -14.16
N LYS A 51 -2.12 -0.90 -13.57
CA LYS A 51 -3.50 -1.39 -13.54
C LYS A 51 -4.46 -0.41 -12.87
N LYS A 52 -4.07 0.21 -11.76
CA LYS A 52 -4.95 1.17 -11.05
C LYS A 52 -5.18 2.46 -11.82
N MET A 53 -4.14 2.98 -12.46
CA MET A 53 -4.26 4.15 -13.34
C MET A 53 -5.16 3.85 -14.54
N THR A 54 -5.09 2.65 -15.10
CA THR A 54 -5.88 2.25 -16.27
C THR A 54 -7.32 1.82 -15.95
N GLU A 55 -7.55 1.02 -14.90
CA GLU A 55 -8.86 0.41 -14.63
C GLU A 55 -9.80 1.30 -13.82
N LEU A 56 -9.28 2.15 -12.92
CA LEU A 56 -10.12 2.87 -11.96
C LEU A 56 -10.03 4.40 -12.07
N GLY A 57 -9.13 4.94 -12.88
CA GLY A 57 -8.82 6.38 -12.89
C GLY A 57 -8.50 6.93 -11.50
N CYS A 58 -8.05 6.06 -10.58
CA CYS A 58 -7.85 6.41 -9.18
C CYS A 58 -6.47 7.02 -8.98
N SER A 59 -6.39 8.04 -8.12
CA SER A 59 -5.13 8.66 -7.72
C SER A 59 -4.33 7.70 -6.83
N CYS A 60 -3.37 7.03 -7.45
CA CYS A 60 -2.47 6.08 -6.80
C CYS A 60 -1.03 6.60 -6.92
N PHE A 61 -0.26 6.51 -5.83
CA PHE A 61 1.16 6.80 -5.82
C PHE A 61 1.95 5.53 -5.51
N CYS A 62 3.12 5.36 -6.14
CA CYS A 62 4.01 4.25 -5.84
C CYS A 62 5.33 4.73 -5.21
N ILE A 63 5.78 4.05 -4.16
CA ILE A 63 7.12 4.25 -3.58
C ILE A 63 7.88 2.94 -3.66
N ASN A 64 8.93 2.90 -4.47
CA ASN A 64 9.82 1.76 -4.52
C ASN A 64 11.22 2.12 -3.99
N ALA A 65 12.01 1.10 -3.64
CA ALA A 65 13.36 1.28 -3.11
C ALA A 65 14.34 1.93 -4.10
N LYS A 66 14.06 1.85 -5.41
CA LYS A 66 14.89 2.43 -6.47
C LYS A 66 14.66 3.93 -6.66
N MET A 67 13.58 4.49 -6.11
CA MET A 67 13.28 5.92 -6.21
C MET A 67 14.19 6.75 -5.29
N LEU A 68 14.63 7.90 -5.81
CA LEU A 68 15.37 8.91 -5.06
C LEU A 68 14.54 9.39 -3.86
N LYS A 69 15.23 9.64 -2.73
CA LYS A 69 14.60 10.07 -1.47
C LYS A 69 13.67 11.28 -1.65
N ASN A 70 14.08 12.26 -2.45
CA ASN A 70 13.27 13.47 -2.72
C ASN A 70 11.95 13.16 -3.42
N HIS A 71 11.95 12.22 -4.38
CA HIS A 71 10.73 11.80 -5.07
C HIS A 71 9.79 11.02 -4.15
N ARG A 72 10.35 10.16 -3.29
CA ARG A 72 9.56 9.42 -2.29
C ARG A 72 8.90 10.37 -1.31
N ASN A 73 9.64 11.36 -0.81
CA ASN A 73 9.11 12.37 0.11
C ASN A 73 8.00 13.21 -0.52
N ARG A 74 8.16 13.62 -1.79
CA ARG A 74 7.13 14.39 -2.50
C ARG A 74 5.83 13.60 -2.64
N GLY A 75 5.89 12.38 -3.17
CA GLY A 75 4.68 11.58 -3.32
C GLY A 75 4.06 11.12 -2.00
N PHE A 76 4.89 10.92 -0.97
CA PHE A 76 4.40 10.69 0.38
C PHE A 76 3.65 11.91 0.94
N HIS A 77 4.17 13.12 0.72
CA HIS A 77 3.52 14.37 1.09
C HIS A 77 2.20 14.56 0.32
N ASP A 78 2.17 14.26 -0.97
CA ASP A 78 0.94 14.33 -1.78
C ASP A 78 -0.12 13.32 -1.28
N PHE A 79 0.31 12.12 -0.90
CA PHE A 79 -0.56 11.13 -0.26
C PHE A 79 -1.07 11.60 1.11
N GLN A 80 -0.21 12.18 1.94
CA GLN A 80 -0.58 12.73 3.25
C GLN A 80 -1.60 13.87 3.13
N ASN A 81 -1.51 14.67 2.07
CA ASN A 81 -2.47 15.73 1.75
C ASN A 81 -3.73 15.22 1.02
N SER A 82 -3.95 13.91 0.98
CA SER A 82 -5.10 13.28 0.31
C SER A 82 -5.22 13.56 -1.19
N ALA A 83 -4.14 14.00 -1.85
CA ALA A 83 -4.10 14.11 -3.31
C ALA A 83 -4.15 12.73 -3.98
N CYS A 84 -3.67 11.69 -3.27
CA CYS A 84 -3.79 10.29 -3.65
C CYS A 84 -4.58 9.49 -2.62
N ARG A 85 -5.43 8.59 -3.11
CA ARG A 85 -6.21 7.66 -2.27
C ARG A 85 -5.41 6.41 -1.91
N SER A 86 -4.50 5.98 -2.76
CA SER A 86 -3.76 4.73 -2.52
C SER A 86 -2.26 4.95 -2.64
N LEU A 87 -1.51 4.39 -1.68
CA LEU A 87 -0.07 4.36 -1.69
C LEU A 87 0.39 2.90 -1.81
N VAL A 88 1.09 2.56 -2.89
CA VAL A 88 1.67 1.23 -3.08
C VAL A 88 3.17 1.32 -2.81
N CYS A 89 3.73 0.47 -1.95
CA CYS A 89 5.15 0.53 -1.64
C CYS A 89 5.84 -0.83 -1.49
N THR A 90 7.16 -0.83 -1.78
CA THR A 90 8.03 -1.96 -1.48
C THR A 90 8.81 -1.74 -0.19
N GLY A 91 8.71 -2.68 0.75
CA GLY A 91 9.48 -2.67 1.99
C GLY A 91 8.92 -1.77 3.10
N LEU A 92 9.67 -1.67 4.20
CA LEU A 92 9.28 -1.00 5.46
C LEU A 92 9.40 0.53 5.41
N PHE A 93 8.89 1.16 4.35
CA PHE A 93 8.93 2.62 4.22
C PHE A 93 8.13 3.33 5.32
N THR A 94 7.26 2.61 6.03
CA THR A 94 6.25 3.14 6.96
C THR A 94 6.61 3.05 8.43
N ARG A 95 7.84 2.63 8.79
CA ARG A 95 8.25 2.62 10.20
C ARG A 95 8.18 4.04 10.76
N GLY A 96 7.28 4.26 11.73
CA GLY A 96 7.06 5.56 12.37
C GLY A 96 6.20 6.55 11.56
N ILE A 97 5.52 6.09 10.51
CA ILE A 97 4.59 6.91 9.76
C ILE A 97 3.21 6.90 10.44
N ASP A 98 2.88 8.00 11.11
CA ASP A 98 1.53 8.26 11.64
C ASP A 98 0.76 9.13 10.63
N ILE A 99 -0.04 8.47 9.78
CA ILE A 99 -1.03 9.15 8.94
C ILE A 99 -2.42 8.80 9.48
N ARG A 100 -3.00 9.72 10.24
CA ARG A 100 -4.36 9.61 10.81
C ARG A 100 -5.44 9.29 9.77
N ALA A 101 -5.22 9.67 8.51
CA ALA A 101 -6.17 9.47 7.43
C ALA A 101 -6.11 8.06 6.81
N VAL A 102 -5.05 7.30 7.06
CA VAL A 102 -4.95 5.90 6.59
C VAL A 102 -5.70 5.00 7.57
N ASN A 103 -6.80 4.43 7.10
CA ASN A 103 -7.64 3.54 7.90
C ASN A 103 -7.39 2.05 7.59
N VAL A 104 -6.77 1.73 6.44
CA VAL A 104 -6.51 0.35 6.04
C VAL A 104 -5.10 0.18 5.51
N VAL A 105 -4.44 -0.86 6.01
CA VAL A 105 -3.16 -1.36 5.52
C VAL A 105 -3.37 -2.75 4.92
N ILE A 106 -2.89 -2.95 3.70
CA ILE A 106 -3.02 -4.21 2.96
C ILE A 106 -1.63 -4.76 2.67
N ASN A 107 -1.34 -5.97 3.14
CA ASN A 107 -0.17 -6.72 2.73
C ASN A 107 -0.56 -7.58 1.52
N PHE A 108 -0.17 -7.15 0.32
CA PHE A 108 -0.46 -7.90 -0.92
C PHE A 108 0.39 -9.17 -1.02
N ASP A 109 1.65 -9.06 -0.59
CA ASP A 109 2.53 -10.20 -0.40
C ASP A 109 2.75 -10.42 1.09
N PHE A 110 2.42 -11.62 1.56
CA PHE A 110 2.75 -12.00 2.92
C PHE A 110 4.28 -12.07 3.05
N PRO A 111 4.90 -11.37 4.01
CA PRO A 111 6.35 -11.41 4.20
C PRO A 111 6.78 -12.84 4.55
N LYS A 112 7.76 -13.38 3.82
CA LYS A 112 8.24 -14.76 4.02
C LYS A 112 9.08 -14.94 5.28
N ASN A 113 9.57 -13.85 5.87
CA ASN A 113 10.33 -13.84 7.11
C ASN A 113 9.58 -12.99 8.12
N SER A 114 9.04 -13.63 9.17
CA SER A 114 8.69 -12.99 10.44
C SER A 114 9.85 -13.16 11.40
#